data_AF-A0A2V7N8H1-F1
#
_entry.id   AF-A0A2V7N8H1-F1
#
_cell.length_a   1.000
_cell.length_b   1.000
_cell.length_c   1.000
_cell.angle_alpha   90.00
_cell.angle_beta   90.00
_cell.angle_gamma   90.00
#
_symmetry.space_group_name_H-M   'P 1'
#
loop_
_entity.id
_entity.type
_entity.pdbx_description
1 polymer ?
#
loop_
_entity_poly.entity_id
_entity_poly.type
_entity_poly.pdbx_seq_one_letter_code
_entity_poly.pdbx_strand_id
1 'polypeptide(L)'
;MYAADFTGSQTTDIVLTQEIGGTEYPLFGRAKLGPTIFPIALRFPSYASFATASVEQLFGSPALRRALHYQTDTFASLYLQNNGDGTFTVVPLPNLAQIAPIRGILALDVDGDGNLDLIVAGNLYDTEPNTTPADAGNGLWLKGDGRGHFTPVPPVASGFLAPRDVTGLALIQTPAGKAVLVANHGDSLQAFTIRNR
;
A
#
# COMPACT_ATOMS: atom_id res chain seq x y z
N MET A 1 -0.03 -3.50 14.51
CA MET A 1 -1.37 -4.15 14.39
C MET A 1 -1.45 -5.29 15.37
N TYR A 2 -2.47 -5.27 16.24
CA TYR A 2 -2.78 -6.37 17.14
C TYR A 2 -4.05 -7.09 16.70
N ALA A 3 -4.06 -8.41 16.80
CA ALA A 3 -5.23 -9.24 16.55
C ALA A 3 -5.42 -10.26 17.69
N ALA A 4 -6.56 -10.19 18.38
CA ALA A 4 -6.92 -11.05 19.50
C ALA A 4 -8.44 -11.01 19.76
N ASP A 5 -8.95 -11.86 20.65
CA ASP A 5 -10.31 -11.71 21.18
C ASP A 5 -10.31 -10.72 22.36
N PHE A 6 -10.36 -9.43 22.06
CA PHE A 6 -10.37 -8.35 23.08
C PHE A 6 -11.75 -8.21 23.74
N THR A 7 -12.80 -8.70 23.08
CA THR A 7 -14.20 -8.62 23.54
C THR A 7 -14.66 -9.84 24.33
N GLY A 8 -13.95 -10.97 24.26
CA GLY A 8 -14.39 -12.26 24.80
C GLY A 8 -15.48 -12.93 23.96
N SER A 9 -15.63 -12.51 22.70
CA SER A 9 -16.68 -12.97 21.79
C SER A 9 -16.31 -14.25 21.02
N GLN A 10 -15.12 -14.80 21.23
CA GLN A 10 -14.53 -15.88 20.44
C GLN A 10 -14.31 -15.51 18.96
N THR A 11 -14.31 -14.22 18.64
CA THR A 11 -13.94 -13.69 17.32
C THR A 11 -12.64 -12.89 17.41
N THR A 12 -12.02 -12.61 16.27
CA THR A 12 -10.77 -11.83 16.23
C THR A 12 -11.08 -10.35 16.06
N ASP A 13 -10.77 -9.56 17.07
CA ASP A 13 -10.75 -8.11 17.03
C ASP A 13 -9.40 -7.63 16.47
N ILE A 14 -9.43 -6.75 15.47
CA ILE A 14 -8.23 -6.15 14.86
C ILE A 14 -8.09 -4.70 15.33
N VAL A 15 -6.92 -4.38 15.88
CA VAL A 15 -6.56 -3.02 16.32
C VAL A 15 -5.34 -2.55 15.53
N LEU A 16 -5.56 -1.57 14.65
CA LEU A 16 -4.49 -0.83 14.02
C LEU A 16 -3.92 0.19 15.00
N THR A 17 -2.60 0.31 15.03
CA THR A 17 -1.85 1.14 15.96
C THR A 17 -0.82 1.94 15.20
N GLN A 18 -0.42 3.08 15.76
CA GLN A 18 0.67 3.92 15.28
C GLN A 18 1.51 4.36 16.47
N GLU A 19 2.82 4.51 16.25
CA GLU A 19 3.72 5.04 17.26
C GLU A 19 3.86 6.55 17.09
N ILE A 20 3.69 7.28 18.18
CA ILE A 20 3.90 8.73 18.24
C ILE A 20 4.80 9.02 19.43
N GLY A 21 6.03 9.48 19.18
CA GLY A 21 6.98 9.82 20.22
C GLY A 21 7.35 8.65 21.14
N GLY A 22 7.50 7.44 20.60
CA GLY A 22 7.84 6.23 21.37
C GLY A 22 6.67 5.60 22.13
N THR A 23 5.44 6.13 21.96
CA THR A 23 4.23 5.56 22.57
C THR A 23 3.27 5.07 21.49
N GLU A 24 2.79 3.85 21.63
CA GLU A 24 1.77 3.30 20.73
C GLU A 24 0.37 3.80 21.10
N TYR A 25 -0.32 4.34 20.10
CA TYR A 25 -1.71 4.77 20.16
C TYR A 25 -2.55 4.00 19.14
N PRO A 26 -3.86 3.80 19.40
CA PRO A 26 -4.73 3.25 18.38
C PRO A 26 -4.81 4.21 17.18
N LEU A 27 -4.79 3.66 15.97
CA LEU A 27 -4.97 4.45 14.75
C LEU A 27 -6.37 5.06 14.70
N PHE A 28 -7.36 4.30 15.17
CA PHE A 28 -8.76 4.72 15.19
C PHE A 28 -9.20 5.20 16.58
N GLY A 29 -10.00 6.26 16.60
CA GLY A 29 -10.53 6.82 17.84
C GLY A 29 -11.73 6.06 18.41
N ARG A 30 -12.26 6.58 19.52
CA ARG A 30 -13.40 6.04 20.27
C ARG A 30 -14.64 5.79 19.42
N ALA A 31 -14.92 6.64 18.43
CA ALA A 31 -16.10 6.50 17.58
C ALA A 31 -16.14 5.18 16.82
N LYS A 32 -14.97 4.65 16.43
CA LYS A 32 -14.84 3.37 15.73
C LYS A 32 -14.56 2.22 16.70
N LEU A 33 -13.56 2.34 17.57
CA LEU A 33 -13.17 1.24 18.46
C LEU A 33 -14.15 1.02 19.62
N GLY A 34 -14.88 2.05 20.05
CA GLY A 34 -15.81 1.94 21.18
C GLY A 34 -16.98 0.99 20.93
N PRO A 35 -17.72 1.13 19.81
CA PRO A 35 -18.77 0.18 19.45
C PRO A 35 -18.26 -1.23 19.16
N THR A 36 -17.07 -1.37 18.56
CA THR A 36 -16.49 -2.68 18.22
C THR A 36 -15.94 -3.41 19.43
N ILE A 37 -15.26 -2.71 20.34
CA ILE A 37 -14.63 -3.29 21.54
C ILE A 37 -15.23 -2.65 22.80
N PHE A 38 -16.51 -2.89 23.04
CA PHE A 38 -17.29 -2.21 24.08
C PHE A 38 -16.64 -2.12 25.49
N PRO A 39 -15.89 -3.13 25.99
CA PRO A 39 -15.20 -3.00 27.29
C PRO A 39 -14.26 -1.80 27.40
N ILE A 40 -13.56 -1.39 26.33
CA ILE A 40 -12.72 -0.20 26.36
C ILE A 40 -13.58 1.06 26.42
N ALA A 41 -14.77 1.03 25.82
CA ALA A 41 -15.67 2.17 25.78
C ALA A 41 -16.24 2.49 27.17
N LEU A 42 -16.41 1.47 28.03
CA LEU A 42 -16.80 1.62 29.42
C LEU A 42 -15.67 2.20 30.28
N ARG A 43 -14.43 1.75 30.06
CA ARG A 43 -13.24 2.21 30.81
C ARG A 43 -12.82 3.63 30.43
N PHE A 44 -13.03 4.04 29.19
CA PHE A 44 -12.66 5.36 28.65
C PHE A 44 -13.87 6.07 28.05
N PRO A 45 -14.83 6.55 28.87
CA PRO A 45 -16.16 6.95 28.41
C PRO A 45 -16.21 8.25 27.58
N SER A 46 -15.18 9.10 27.65
CA SER A 46 -15.11 10.36 26.91
C SER A 46 -14.11 10.29 25.76
N TYR A 47 -14.31 11.12 24.74
CA TYR A 47 -13.35 11.26 23.64
C TYR A 47 -11.97 11.73 24.14
N ALA A 48 -11.95 12.63 25.13
CA ALA A 48 -10.72 13.16 25.71
C ALA A 48 -9.91 12.08 26.43
N SER A 49 -10.55 11.21 27.23
CA SER A 49 -9.84 10.14 27.93
C SER A 49 -9.35 9.05 26.98
N PHE A 50 -10.08 8.79 25.88
CA PHE A 50 -9.64 7.85 24.85
C PHE A 50 -8.47 8.39 24.02
N ALA A 51 -8.51 9.65 23.62
CA ALA A 51 -7.52 10.25 22.71
C ALA A 51 -6.10 10.30 23.27
N THR A 52 -5.95 10.23 24.60
CA THR A 52 -4.66 10.25 25.29
C THR A 52 -4.24 8.88 25.82
N ALA A 53 -5.08 7.85 25.67
CA ALA A 53 -4.81 6.53 26.17
C ALA A 53 -3.91 5.73 25.21
N SER A 54 -2.79 5.22 25.71
CA SER A 54 -1.95 4.31 24.94
C SER A 54 -2.64 2.96 24.70
N VAL A 55 -2.17 2.21 23.71
CA VAL A 55 -2.63 0.84 23.44
C VAL A 55 -2.50 -0.03 24.69
N GLU A 56 -1.40 0.10 25.43
CA GLU A 56 -1.21 -0.61 26.70
C GLU A 56 -2.24 -0.22 27.77
N GLN A 57 -2.59 1.07 27.89
CA GLN A 57 -3.62 1.51 28.83
C GLN A 57 -5.01 0.99 28.44
N LEU A 58 -5.32 0.97 27.14
CA LEU A 58 -6.59 0.50 26.60
C LEU A 58 -6.78 -1.02 26.82
N PHE A 59 -5.80 -1.84 26.48
CA PHE A 59 -5.95 -3.29 26.43
C PHE A 59 -5.24 -4.05 27.57
N GLY A 60 -4.24 -3.44 28.21
CA GLY A 60 -3.42 -4.06 29.23
C GLY A 60 -2.37 -5.02 28.66
N SER A 61 -1.18 -5.03 29.28
CA SER A 61 -0.05 -5.85 28.84
C SER A 61 -0.35 -7.35 28.73
N PRO A 62 -1.14 -7.99 29.62
CA PRO A 62 -1.48 -9.41 29.50
C PRO A 62 -2.30 -9.77 28.26
N ALA A 63 -3.15 -8.86 27.77
CA ALA A 63 -3.91 -9.09 26.55
C ALA A 63 -3.00 -8.91 25.33
N LEU A 64 -2.22 -7.82 25.29
CA LEU A 64 -1.31 -7.51 24.19
C LEU A 64 -0.24 -8.59 23.98
N ARG A 65 0.33 -9.15 25.06
CA ARG A 65 1.31 -10.25 24.96
C ARG A 65 0.75 -11.53 24.35
N ARG A 66 -0.57 -11.74 24.41
CA ARG A 66 -1.25 -12.90 23.82
C ARG A 66 -1.80 -12.62 22.43
N ALA A 67 -1.84 -11.35 22.03
CA ALA A 67 -2.31 -10.96 20.72
C ALA A 67 -1.25 -11.28 19.66
N LEU A 68 -1.72 -11.64 18.46
CA LEU A 68 -0.87 -11.62 17.28
C LEU A 68 -0.45 -10.18 17.02
N HIS A 69 0.86 -9.92 16.93
CA HIS A 69 1.39 -8.59 16.70
C HIS A 69 2.21 -8.56 15.40
N TYR A 70 1.73 -7.77 14.44
CA TYR A 70 2.49 -7.44 13.23
C TYR A 70 2.78 -5.94 13.17
N GLN A 71 3.99 -5.62 12.71
CA GLN A 71 4.51 -4.27 12.57
C GLN A 71 5.08 -4.07 11.17
N THR A 72 5.07 -2.82 10.71
CA THR A 72 5.72 -2.38 9.49
C THR A 72 6.39 -1.04 9.75
N ASP A 73 7.59 -0.84 9.22
CA ASP A 73 8.34 0.41 9.40
C ASP A 73 7.91 1.48 8.40
N THR A 74 7.38 1.08 7.24
CA THR A 74 7.01 2.00 6.18
C THR A 74 5.88 1.46 5.30
N PHE A 75 5.12 2.37 4.72
CA PHE A 75 4.12 2.11 3.68
C PHE A 75 4.57 2.59 2.30
N ALA A 76 5.79 3.14 2.18
CA ALA A 76 6.32 3.57 0.90
C ALA A 76 6.53 2.36 -0.03
N SER A 77 6.30 2.57 -1.33
CA SER A 77 6.77 1.66 -2.36
C SER A 77 8.28 1.80 -2.50
N LEU A 78 9.01 0.69 -2.41
CA LEU A 78 10.47 0.66 -2.33
C LEU A 78 11.08 -0.17 -3.47
N TYR A 79 12.24 0.28 -3.93
CA TYR A 79 13.23 -0.55 -4.61
C TYR A 79 14.28 -0.98 -3.59
N LEU A 80 14.52 -2.29 -3.47
CA LEU A 80 15.58 -2.84 -2.64
C LEU A 80 16.77 -3.18 -3.54
N GLN A 81 17.79 -2.34 -3.52
CA GLN A 81 19.00 -2.55 -4.30
C GLN A 81 19.88 -3.59 -3.60
N ASN A 82 20.10 -4.73 -4.25
CA ASN A 82 21.04 -5.74 -3.77
C ASN A 82 22.47 -5.21 -3.91
N ASN A 83 23.22 -5.17 -2.80
CA ASN A 83 24.61 -4.67 -2.77
C ASN A 83 25.64 -5.75 -3.20
N GLY A 84 25.20 -6.98 -3.47
CA GLY A 84 26.05 -8.10 -3.92
C GLY A 84 26.65 -8.94 -2.78
N ASP A 85 26.50 -8.50 -1.54
CA ASP A 85 27.00 -9.17 -0.32
C ASP A 85 25.87 -9.75 0.55
N GLY A 86 24.64 -9.78 0.02
CA GLY A 86 23.45 -10.20 0.75
C GLY A 86 22.79 -9.08 1.56
N THR A 87 23.35 -7.86 1.56
CA THR A 87 22.70 -6.67 2.11
C THR A 87 21.91 -5.92 1.04
N PHE A 88 20.95 -5.11 1.48
CA PHE A 88 20.09 -4.31 0.59
C PHE A 88 20.10 -2.85 1.00
N THR A 89 20.20 -1.98 0.00
CA THR A 89 19.97 -0.54 0.17
C THR A 89 18.50 -0.23 -0.13
N VAL A 90 17.82 0.43 0.81
CA VAL A 90 16.40 0.80 0.68
C VAL A 90 16.29 2.12 -0.09
N VAL A 91 15.64 2.08 -1.25
CA VAL A 91 15.45 3.25 -2.11
C VAL A 91 13.94 3.48 -2.31
N PRO A 92 13.34 4.54 -1.74
CA PRO A 92 11.96 4.88 -2.03
C PRO A 92 11.76 5.19 -3.52
N LEU A 93 10.68 4.66 -4.10
CA LEU A 93 10.28 5.09 -5.44
C LEU A 93 9.87 6.58 -5.39
N PRO A 94 9.97 7.32 -6.52
CA PRO A 94 9.65 8.74 -6.56
C PRO A 94 8.26 9.07 -6.03
N ASN A 95 8.05 10.30 -5.54
CA ASN A 95 6.79 10.74 -4.92
C ASN A 95 5.53 10.43 -5.77
N LEU A 96 5.61 10.53 -7.10
CA LEU A 96 4.48 10.20 -7.99
C LEU A 96 4.07 8.72 -7.95
N ALA A 97 4.96 7.82 -7.54
CA ALA A 97 4.65 6.40 -7.32
C ALA A 97 4.06 6.12 -5.92
N GLN A 98 3.99 7.13 -5.04
CA GLN A 98 3.50 7.00 -3.66
C GLN A 98 2.07 7.51 -3.47
N ILE A 99 1.49 8.17 -4.48
CA ILE A 99 0.18 8.86 -4.36
C ILE A 99 -1.02 7.91 -4.29
N ALA A 100 -0.83 6.64 -4.65
CA ALA A 100 -1.82 5.58 -4.56
C ALA A 100 -1.12 4.21 -4.42
N PRO A 101 -1.80 3.18 -3.91
CA PRO A 101 -1.22 1.83 -3.82
C PRO A 101 -0.82 1.30 -5.20
N ILE A 102 0.39 0.76 -5.32
CA ILE A 102 0.81 -0.01 -6.50
C ILE A 102 0.25 -1.43 -6.36
N ARG A 103 -0.63 -1.83 -7.28
CA ARG A 103 -1.27 -3.16 -7.29
C ARG A 103 -0.82 -4.03 -8.46
N GLY A 104 -0.11 -3.45 -9.41
CA GLY A 104 0.63 -4.19 -10.42
C GLY A 104 1.91 -3.47 -10.79
N ILE A 105 2.96 -4.26 -11.02
CA ILE A 105 4.29 -3.81 -11.37
C ILE A 105 4.89 -4.75 -12.41
N LEU A 106 5.53 -4.18 -13.43
CA LEU A 106 6.34 -4.93 -14.40
C LEU A 106 7.69 -4.25 -14.50
N ALA A 107 8.77 -5.05 -14.48
CA ALA A 107 10.12 -4.58 -14.74
C ALA A 107 10.56 -5.05 -16.13
N LEU A 108 10.87 -4.09 -17.01
CA LEU A 108 11.29 -4.35 -18.39
C LEU A 108 11.95 -3.12 -18.99
N ASP A 109 12.79 -3.32 -20.00
CA ASP A 109 13.29 -2.25 -20.86
C ASP A 109 12.16 -1.78 -21.80
N VAL A 110 11.57 -0.61 -21.50
CA VAL A 110 10.38 -0.09 -22.21
C VAL A 110 10.80 0.73 -23.43
N ASP A 111 11.91 1.46 -23.36
CA ASP A 111 12.37 2.35 -24.42
C ASP A 111 13.55 1.83 -25.25
N GLY A 112 14.08 0.66 -24.89
CA GLY A 112 15.15 -0.02 -25.63
C GLY A 112 16.55 0.49 -25.31
N ASP A 113 16.73 1.24 -24.21
CA ASP A 113 18.03 1.78 -23.80
C ASP A 113 18.91 0.77 -23.04
N GLY A 114 18.39 -0.44 -22.80
CA GLY A 114 19.07 -1.53 -22.11
C GLY A 114 18.95 -1.47 -20.58
N ASN A 115 18.30 -0.45 -20.02
CA ASN A 115 18.04 -0.35 -18.59
C ASN A 115 16.64 -0.89 -18.27
N LEU A 116 16.47 -1.45 -17.06
CA LEU A 116 15.15 -1.86 -16.60
C LEU A 116 14.36 -0.64 -16.11
N ASP A 117 13.18 -0.45 -16.69
CA ASP A 117 12.16 0.47 -16.22
C ASP A 117 11.12 -0.27 -15.38
N LEU A 118 10.24 0.49 -14.73
CA LEU A 118 9.03 -0.05 -14.10
C LEU A 118 7.78 0.53 -14.75
N ILE A 119 6.83 -0.34 -15.08
CA ILE A 119 5.43 0.04 -15.35
C ILE A 119 4.63 -0.30 -14.12
N VAL A 120 4.05 0.71 -13.48
CA VAL A 120 3.26 0.54 -12.26
C VAL A 120 1.86 1.09 -12.44
N ALA A 121 0.88 0.41 -11.87
CA ALA A 121 -0.50 0.87 -11.85
C ALA A 121 -1.22 0.35 -10.60
N GLY A 122 -2.33 0.96 -10.27
CA GLY A 122 -3.05 0.62 -9.06
C GLY A 122 -4.40 1.31 -8.98
N ASN A 123 -4.67 1.88 -7.82
CA ASN A 123 -5.95 2.39 -7.31
C ASN A 123 -6.61 1.46 -6.30
N LEU A 124 -7.35 2.06 -5.38
CA LEU A 124 -8.20 1.35 -4.43
C LEU A 124 -9.51 2.13 -4.30
N TYR A 125 -10.56 1.60 -4.93
CA TYR A 125 -11.91 2.18 -4.85
C TYR A 125 -12.72 1.58 -3.70
N ASP A 126 -12.56 0.27 -3.46
CA ASP A 126 -13.17 -0.39 -2.31
C ASP A 126 -12.49 0.04 -1.01
N THR A 127 -13.10 1.00 -0.34
CA THR A 127 -12.56 1.66 0.86
C THR A 127 -13.60 1.63 1.97
N GLU A 128 -13.13 1.67 3.22
CA GLU A 128 -14.04 1.76 4.36
C GLU A 128 -14.91 3.03 4.27
N PRO A 129 -16.15 3.02 4.81
CA PRO A 129 -16.96 4.22 4.91
C PRO A 129 -16.18 5.38 5.56
N ASN A 130 -16.27 6.57 4.95
CA ASN A 130 -15.54 7.79 5.33
C ASN A 130 -14.01 7.76 5.11
N THR A 131 -13.49 6.75 4.40
CA THR A 131 -12.15 6.80 3.81
C THR A 131 -12.28 7.17 2.34
N THR A 132 -11.53 8.17 1.88
CA THR A 132 -11.55 8.54 0.46
C THR A 132 -10.86 7.46 -0.37
N PRO A 133 -11.37 7.13 -1.57
CA PRO A 133 -10.66 6.29 -2.54
C PRO A 133 -9.23 6.79 -2.78
N ALA A 134 -8.30 5.86 -2.99
CA ALA A 134 -6.97 6.18 -3.46
C ALA A 134 -6.93 5.97 -4.98
N ASP A 135 -7.44 6.94 -5.74
CA ASP A 135 -7.74 6.84 -7.18
C ASP A 135 -6.77 7.63 -8.09
N ALA A 136 -5.63 8.07 -7.53
CA ALA A 136 -4.63 8.85 -8.26
C ALA A 136 -3.60 7.99 -9.02
N GLY A 137 -3.62 6.66 -8.86
CA GLY A 137 -2.71 5.67 -9.44
C GLY A 137 -3.02 5.30 -10.89
N ASN A 138 -3.18 6.29 -11.76
CA ASN A 138 -3.68 6.17 -13.14
C ASN A 138 -2.68 5.56 -14.16
N GLY A 139 -1.75 4.74 -13.68
CA GLY A 139 -0.60 4.25 -14.45
C GLY A 139 0.59 5.21 -14.40
N LEU A 140 1.79 4.66 -14.31
CA LEU A 140 3.04 5.41 -14.32
C LEU A 140 4.15 4.56 -14.93
N TRP A 141 4.89 5.16 -15.86
CA TRP A 141 6.17 4.62 -16.29
C TRP A 141 7.27 5.28 -15.47
N LEU A 142 8.09 4.48 -14.83
CA LEU A 142 9.27 4.90 -14.08
C LEU A 142 10.49 4.53 -14.92
N LYS A 143 11.05 5.51 -15.64
CA LYS A 143 12.21 5.31 -16.50
C LYS A 143 13.47 5.11 -15.65
N GLY A 144 14.10 3.95 -15.78
CA GLY A 144 15.34 3.60 -15.10
C GLY A 144 16.56 4.22 -15.76
N ASP A 145 17.59 4.52 -14.96
CA ASP A 145 18.90 4.99 -15.45
C ASP A 145 19.98 3.88 -15.44
N GLY A 146 19.58 2.64 -15.12
CA GLY A 146 20.49 1.50 -14.93
C GLY A 146 21.31 1.53 -13.64
N ARG A 147 21.16 2.57 -12.81
CA ARG A 147 21.90 2.78 -11.55
C ARG A 147 20.99 2.76 -10.32
N GLY A 148 19.72 2.38 -10.51
CA GLY A 148 18.72 2.30 -9.44
C GLY A 148 17.92 3.59 -9.23
N HIS A 149 18.08 4.60 -10.09
CA HIS A 149 17.22 5.78 -10.07
C HIS A 149 16.10 5.66 -11.10
N PHE A 150 14.93 6.17 -10.71
CA PHE A 150 13.74 6.14 -11.55
C PHE A 150 13.22 7.56 -11.77
N THR A 151 13.02 7.93 -13.02
CA THR A 151 12.39 9.20 -13.41
C THR A 151 10.94 8.95 -13.80
N PRO A 152 9.96 9.56 -13.12
CA PRO A 152 8.55 9.40 -13.48
C PRO A 152 8.22 10.00 -14.85
N VAL A 153 7.60 9.20 -15.71
CA VAL A 153 7.01 9.60 -16.99
C VAL A 153 5.48 9.45 -16.89
N PRO A 154 4.74 10.57 -16.78
CA PRO A 154 3.30 10.53 -16.53
C PRO A 154 2.52 10.00 -17.74
N PRO A 155 1.26 9.53 -17.54
CA PRO A 155 0.40 9.02 -18.62
C PRO A 155 0.28 9.93 -19.84
N VAL A 156 0.27 11.25 -19.63
CA VAL A 156 0.18 12.24 -20.72
C VAL A 156 1.38 12.19 -21.67
N ALA A 157 2.56 11.78 -21.18
CA ALA A 157 3.77 11.65 -21.96
C ALA A 157 3.99 10.22 -22.46
N SER A 158 3.69 9.21 -21.64
CA SER A 158 3.93 7.79 -21.96
C SER A 158 2.82 7.14 -22.78
N GLY A 159 1.60 7.68 -22.74
CA GLY A 159 0.40 7.04 -23.28
C GLY A 159 -0.12 5.86 -22.43
N PHE A 160 0.51 5.57 -21.29
CA PHE A 160 0.07 4.52 -20.36
C PHE A 160 -0.92 5.07 -19.35
N LEU A 161 -2.21 5.03 -19.70
CA LEU A 161 -3.32 5.50 -18.85
C LEU A 161 -4.16 4.32 -18.35
N ALA A 162 -3.94 3.92 -17.11
CA ALA A 162 -4.65 2.82 -16.43
C ALA A 162 -5.44 3.35 -15.22
N PRO A 163 -6.59 4.02 -15.41
CA PRO A 163 -7.26 4.80 -14.37
C PRO A 163 -8.35 4.03 -13.61
N ARG A 164 -8.38 2.70 -13.74
CA ARG A 164 -9.42 1.84 -13.18
C ARG A 164 -8.93 1.19 -11.88
N ASP A 165 -9.73 0.31 -11.28
CA ASP A 165 -9.33 -0.46 -10.10
C ASP A 165 -8.37 -1.59 -10.48
N VAL A 166 -7.09 -1.27 -10.69
CA VAL A 166 -6.11 -2.23 -11.20
C VAL A 166 -5.81 -3.30 -10.16
N THR A 167 -5.88 -4.57 -10.57
CA THR A 167 -5.58 -5.74 -9.72
C THR A 167 -4.32 -6.48 -10.13
N GLY A 168 -3.75 -6.17 -11.29
CA GLY A 168 -2.51 -6.76 -11.75
C GLY A 168 -2.10 -6.30 -13.13
N LEU A 169 -0.82 -6.50 -13.44
CA LEU A 169 -0.22 -6.28 -14.74
C LEU A 169 0.42 -7.57 -15.24
N ALA A 170 0.33 -7.81 -16.55
CA ALA A 170 1.03 -8.92 -17.20
C ALA A 170 1.64 -8.47 -18.51
N LEU A 171 2.86 -8.92 -18.80
CA LEU A 171 3.49 -8.73 -20.10
C LEU A 171 3.12 -9.91 -21.01
N ILE A 172 2.62 -9.62 -22.20
CA ILE A 172 2.37 -10.62 -23.23
C ILE A 172 3.19 -10.31 -24.48
N GLN A 173 3.51 -11.38 -25.22
CA GLN A 173 4.07 -11.27 -26.56
C GLN A 173 2.94 -11.40 -27.59
N THR A 174 2.90 -10.49 -28.54
CA THR A 174 1.97 -10.51 -29.68
C THR A 174 2.77 -10.53 -30.98
N PRO A 175 2.16 -10.88 -32.13
CA PRO A 175 2.81 -10.74 -33.43
C PRO A 175 3.25 -9.30 -33.74
N ALA A 176 2.62 -8.30 -33.12
CA ALA A 176 2.94 -6.89 -33.28
C ALA A 176 3.98 -6.36 -32.26
N GLY A 177 4.48 -7.22 -31.36
CA GLY A 177 5.43 -6.85 -30.29
C GLY A 177 4.91 -7.12 -28.89
N LYS A 178 5.57 -6.53 -27.89
CA LYS A 178 5.19 -6.66 -26.47
C LYS A 178 3.95 -5.82 -26.16
N ALA A 179 3.07 -6.33 -25.32
CA ALA A 179 1.95 -5.56 -24.79
C ALA A 179 1.79 -5.79 -23.29
N VAL A 180 1.41 -4.74 -22.57
CA VAL A 180 1.03 -4.78 -21.16
C VAL A 180 -0.48 -5.00 -21.08
N LEU A 181 -0.90 -6.10 -20.47
CA LEU A 181 -2.27 -6.33 -20.03
C LEU A 181 -2.48 -5.74 -18.64
N VAL A 182 -3.61 -5.08 -18.45
CA VAL A 182 -4.03 -4.50 -17.17
C VAL A 182 -5.35 -5.14 -16.76
N ALA A 183 -5.32 -5.90 -15.67
CA ALA A 183 -6.51 -6.48 -15.06
C ALA A 183 -7.17 -5.46 -14.14
N ASN A 184 -8.50 -5.35 -14.24
CA ASN A 184 -9.31 -4.40 -13.47
C ASN A 184 -10.37 -5.15 -12.68
N HIS A 185 -10.59 -4.78 -11.42
CA HIS A 185 -11.66 -5.36 -10.61
C HIS A 185 -13.03 -4.99 -11.20
N GLY A 186 -13.86 -5.99 -11.50
CA GLY A 186 -15.23 -5.77 -11.97
C GLY A 186 -15.37 -5.09 -13.33
N ASP A 187 -14.28 -4.96 -14.11
CA ASP A 187 -14.27 -4.21 -15.38
C ASP A 187 -13.43 -4.96 -16.44
N SER A 188 -13.47 -4.47 -17.68
CA SER A 188 -12.75 -4.99 -18.84
C SER A 188 -11.24 -4.88 -18.69
N LEU A 189 -10.54 -5.86 -19.26
CA LEU A 189 -9.09 -5.87 -19.45
C LEU A 189 -8.67 -4.72 -20.38
N GLN A 190 -7.60 -4.00 -20.03
CA GLN A 190 -6.96 -3.03 -20.94
C GLN A 190 -5.65 -3.62 -21.49
N ALA A 191 -5.25 -3.18 -22.68
CA ALA A 191 -4.00 -3.60 -23.31
C ALA A 191 -3.25 -2.40 -23.89
N PHE A 192 -1.95 -2.30 -23.61
CA PHE A 192 -1.07 -1.24 -24.09
C PHE A 192 0.10 -1.86 -24.85
N THR A 193 0.22 -1.57 -26.14
CA THR A 193 1.37 -2.02 -26.93
C THR A 193 2.59 -1.17 -26.63
N ILE A 194 3.74 -1.80 -26.42
CA ILE A 194 5.03 -1.13 -26.27
C ILE A 194 5.61 -0.95 -27.67
N ARG A 195 5.86 0.30 -28.06
CA ARG A 195 6.43 0.64 -29.36
C ARG A 195 7.83 1.18 -29.16
N ASN A 196 8.82 0.43 -29.64
CA ASN A 196 10.17 0.93 -29.75
C ASN A 196 10.19 1.94 -30.91
N ARG A 197 10.67 3.16 -30.66
CA ARG A 197 10.90 4.15 -31.72
C ARG A 197 12.23 3.88 -32.41
#